data_AF-A0A522RWF3-F1
#
_entry.id   AF-A0A522RWF3-F1
#
_cell.length_a   1.000
_cell.length_b   1.000
_cell.length_c   1.000
_cell.angle_alpha   90.00
_cell.angle_beta   90.00
_cell.angle_gamma   90.00
#
_symmetry.space_group_name_H-M   'P 1'
#
loop_
_entity.id
_entity.type
_entity.pdbx_description
1 polymer ?
#
loop_
_entity_poly.entity_id
_entity_poly.type
_entity_poly.pdbx_seq_one_letter_code
_entity_poly.pdbx_strand_id
1 'polypeptide(L)'
;MARPALEVADIFRTHGPHWRQVQHGHLSLGQLKVMSAIEQCRSAALGGHSLRCPACDHAQIAYNSCRNRHCPKCQGSQARRWLDARQTELLPVDYYHVVFTLPAPIGALAYTNKAVIYRLLFQATAETLLTIAADPKHLGARIGMLLVLHTWGSAMTHHPHVHGIVPGGGLSPDGQRWVACKPGFFLPVRVLSRLFRRLFLERLTEAYGNGQLQFFGEHVPLADANAFAEWLAPMRSAEWVVYAKRPFAGPAAVLAYLSRYTHRVAISNQRLVSMDQHQVTFRWKDYRAKGRTRYKTMTLDADEFMRRFLLHVLPRGFHRIRAYGLLANAERKANLATARALLTQPAPPVASEPVPDVIAQPAAEPSPATFVCPHCG
;
A
#
# COMPACT_ATOMS: atom_id res chain seq x y z
N MET A 1 -12.50 -16.31 12.24
CA MET A 1 -13.31 -15.40 11.39
C MET A 1 -14.12 -16.24 10.43
N ALA A 2 -15.44 -16.07 10.41
CA ALA A 2 -16.33 -16.76 9.46
C ALA A 2 -15.93 -16.44 8.01
N ARG A 3 -16.03 -17.45 7.14
CA ARG A 3 -15.79 -17.29 5.69
C ARG A 3 -16.81 -16.27 5.14
N PRO A 4 -16.39 -15.28 4.33
CA PRO A 4 -17.33 -14.36 3.70
C PRO A 4 -18.34 -15.14 2.87
N ALA A 5 -19.61 -14.76 2.93
CA ALA A 5 -20.68 -15.39 2.13
C ALA A 5 -20.47 -15.19 0.61
N LEU A 6 -19.83 -14.07 0.23
CA LEU A 6 -19.54 -13.72 -1.15
C LEU A 6 -18.08 -13.28 -1.30
N GLU A 7 -17.40 -13.79 -2.32
CA GLU A 7 -16.00 -13.53 -2.61
C GLU A 7 -15.82 -13.01 -4.04
N VAL A 8 -14.74 -12.25 -4.31
CA VAL A 8 -14.41 -11.82 -5.68
C VAL A 8 -14.25 -13.01 -6.63
N ALA A 9 -13.84 -14.17 -6.11
CA ALA A 9 -13.77 -15.40 -6.87
C ALA A 9 -15.14 -15.86 -7.40
N ASP A 10 -16.22 -15.64 -6.65
CA ASP A 10 -17.56 -16.06 -7.05
C ASP A 10 -18.09 -15.14 -8.16
N ILE A 11 -17.80 -13.84 -8.07
CA ILE A 11 -18.09 -12.86 -9.14
C ILE A 11 -17.36 -13.25 -10.43
N PHE A 12 -16.06 -13.56 -10.36
CA PHE A 12 -15.31 -13.96 -11.55
C PHE A 12 -15.75 -15.30 -12.13
N ARG A 13 -16.14 -16.28 -11.31
CA ARG A 13 -16.67 -17.55 -11.83
C ARG A 13 -18.02 -17.37 -12.51
N THR A 14 -18.88 -16.50 -11.96
CA THR A 14 -20.24 -16.27 -12.49
C THR A 14 -20.21 -15.40 -13.74
N HIS A 15 -19.56 -14.24 -13.66
CA HIS A 15 -19.62 -13.19 -14.70
C HIS A 15 -18.37 -13.12 -15.59
N GLY A 16 -17.26 -13.73 -15.15
CA GLY A 16 -15.98 -13.65 -15.85
C GLY A 16 -15.95 -14.28 -17.25
N PRO A 17 -16.66 -15.39 -17.55
CA PRO A 17 -16.73 -15.93 -18.92
C PRO A 17 -17.28 -14.92 -19.93
N HIS A 18 -18.42 -14.29 -19.63
CA HIS A 18 -19.02 -13.26 -20.47
C HIS A 18 -18.10 -12.05 -20.62
N TRP A 19 -17.57 -11.52 -19.51
CA TRP A 19 -16.65 -10.38 -19.52
C TRP A 19 -15.40 -10.62 -20.39
N ARG A 20 -14.81 -11.82 -20.33
CA ARG A 20 -13.65 -12.17 -21.17
C ARG A 20 -14.00 -12.18 -22.65
N GLN A 21 -15.22 -12.59 -23.00
CA GLN A 21 -15.70 -12.59 -24.38
C GLN A 21 -15.94 -11.16 -24.87
N VAL A 22 -16.67 -10.34 -24.10
CA VAL A 22 -16.98 -8.94 -24.46
C VAL A 22 -15.71 -8.08 -24.54
N GLN A 23 -14.75 -8.32 -23.64
CA GLN A 23 -13.49 -7.55 -23.57
C GLN A 23 -12.32 -8.25 -24.27
N HIS A 24 -12.61 -9.14 -25.22
CA HIS A 24 -11.58 -9.80 -26.01
C HIS A 24 -10.67 -8.74 -26.68
N GLY A 25 -9.36 -8.94 -26.62
CA GLY A 25 -8.36 -7.97 -27.11
C GLY A 25 -8.09 -6.76 -26.20
N HIS A 26 -8.98 -6.46 -25.24
CA HIS A 26 -8.86 -5.30 -24.34
C HIS A 26 -8.30 -5.66 -22.96
N LEU A 27 -8.33 -6.95 -22.59
CA LEU A 27 -7.73 -7.45 -21.36
C LEU A 27 -6.27 -7.81 -21.57
N SER A 28 -5.40 -7.23 -20.74
CA SER A 28 -4.00 -7.64 -20.70
C SER A 28 -3.85 -9.08 -20.18
N LEU A 29 -2.79 -9.78 -20.62
CA LEU A 29 -2.43 -11.10 -20.08
C LEU A 29 -2.30 -11.09 -18.54
N GLY A 30 -1.84 -9.97 -17.97
CA GLY A 30 -1.75 -9.79 -16.52
C GLY A 30 -3.12 -9.81 -15.84
N GLN A 31 -4.13 -9.15 -16.42
CA GLN A 31 -5.50 -9.15 -15.91
C GLN A 31 -6.12 -10.55 -16.02
N LEU A 32 -5.97 -11.23 -17.17
CA LEU A 32 -6.45 -12.59 -17.37
C LEU A 32 -5.86 -13.56 -16.33
N LYS A 33 -4.54 -13.52 -16.13
CA LYS A 33 -3.86 -14.34 -15.10
C LYS A 33 -4.35 -14.04 -13.68
N VAL A 34 -4.68 -12.79 -13.38
CA VAL A 34 -5.25 -12.41 -12.07
C VAL A 34 -6.66 -13.00 -11.89
N MET A 35 -7.51 -12.94 -12.92
CA MET A 35 -8.84 -13.54 -12.89
C MET A 35 -8.74 -15.04 -12.61
N SER A 36 -8.00 -15.79 -13.43
CA SER A 36 -7.85 -17.24 -13.26
C SER A 36 -7.25 -17.62 -11.91
N ALA A 37 -6.23 -16.90 -11.44
CA ALA A 37 -5.64 -17.15 -10.13
C ALA A 37 -6.65 -16.93 -8.98
N ILE A 38 -7.54 -15.94 -9.09
CA ILE A 38 -8.55 -15.66 -8.07
C ILE A 38 -9.66 -16.73 -8.11
N GLU A 39 -10.12 -17.12 -9.29
CA GLU A 39 -11.13 -18.18 -9.51
C GLU A 39 -10.68 -19.53 -8.92
N GLN A 40 -9.41 -19.90 -9.09
CA GLN A 40 -8.86 -21.19 -8.62
C GLN A 40 -8.38 -21.15 -7.16
N CYS A 41 -8.33 -19.98 -6.53
CA CYS A 41 -7.74 -19.84 -5.21
C CYS A 41 -8.54 -20.60 -4.14
N ARG A 42 -7.84 -21.48 -3.39
CA ARG A 42 -8.41 -22.34 -2.35
C ARG A 42 -9.49 -23.30 -2.89
N SER A 43 -9.27 -23.86 -4.07
CA SER A 43 -10.06 -24.97 -4.61
C SER A 43 -9.17 -26.17 -4.96
N ALA A 44 -9.80 -27.30 -5.27
CA ALA A 44 -9.10 -28.52 -5.70
C ALA A 44 -8.21 -28.33 -6.93
N ALA A 45 -8.48 -27.31 -7.77
CA ALA A 45 -7.68 -27.00 -8.95
C ALA A 45 -6.21 -26.67 -8.63
N LEU A 46 -5.90 -26.25 -7.40
CA LEU A 46 -4.53 -25.98 -6.95
C LEU A 46 -3.96 -27.09 -6.05
N GLY A 47 -4.65 -28.22 -5.94
CA GLY A 47 -4.37 -29.26 -4.97
C GLY A 47 -4.62 -28.81 -3.53
N GLY A 48 -4.31 -29.69 -2.57
CA GLY A 48 -4.47 -29.42 -1.16
C GLY A 48 -3.87 -30.49 -0.28
N HIS A 49 -4.07 -30.32 1.02
CA HIS A 49 -3.65 -31.28 2.04
C HIS A 49 -4.90 -31.92 2.65
N SER A 50 -4.88 -33.23 2.84
CA SER A 50 -5.88 -33.93 3.64
C SER A 50 -5.34 -34.07 5.06
N LEU A 51 -6.09 -33.56 6.02
CA LEU A 51 -5.77 -33.61 7.45
C LEU A 51 -6.80 -34.53 8.10
N ARG A 52 -6.36 -35.52 8.87
CA ARG A 52 -7.23 -36.42 9.63
C ARG A 52 -6.88 -36.29 11.11
N CYS A 53 -7.90 -36.07 11.94
CA CYS A 53 -7.73 -36.08 13.39
C CYS A 53 -7.58 -37.54 13.87
N PRO A 54 -6.52 -37.91 14.59
CA PRO A 54 -6.35 -39.27 15.09
C PRO A 54 -7.32 -39.62 16.24
N ALA A 55 -7.93 -38.62 16.90
CA ALA A 55 -8.80 -38.83 18.05
C ALA A 55 -10.29 -39.05 17.68
N CYS A 56 -10.78 -38.37 16.63
CA CYS A 56 -12.20 -38.43 16.22
C CYS A 56 -12.40 -38.74 14.73
N ASP A 57 -11.33 -39.06 14.00
CA ASP A 57 -11.34 -39.33 12.56
C ASP A 57 -11.86 -38.21 11.65
N HIS A 58 -12.12 -37.03 12.20
CA HIS A 58 -12.52 -35.86 11.42
C HIS A 58 -11.49 -35.56 10.33
N ALA A 59 -11.94 -35.58 9.07
CA ALA A 59 -11.13 -35.26 7.91
C ALA A 59 -11.42 -33.83 7.43
N GLN A 60 -10.37 -33.05 7.23
CA GLN A 60 -10.45 -31.71 6.66
C GLN A 60 -9.51 -31.59 5.46
N ILE A 61 -10.04 -31.07 4.34
CA ILE A 61 -9.24 -30.73 3.17
C ILE A 61 -8.86 -29.24 3.23
N ALA A 62 -7.56 -28.97 3.18
CA ALA A 62 -7.00 -27.62 3.12
C ALA A 62 -6.42 -27.34 1.72
N TYR A 63 -7.17 -26.65 0.86
CA TYR A 63 -6.72 -26.30 -0.49
C TYR A 63 -5.63 -25.23 -0.52
N ASN A 64 -4.75 -25.33 -1.51
CA ASN A 64 -3.65 -24.39 -1.71
C ASN A 64 -4.12 -23.00 -2.16
N SER A 65 -3.37 -21.97 -1.78
CA SER A 65 -3.62 -20.59 -2.21
C SER A 65 -2.95 -20.29 -3.54
N CYS A 66 -3.54 -19.44 -4.39
CA CYS A 66 -2.93 -19.04 -5.66
C CYS A 66 -1.71 -18.10 -5.50
N ARG A 67 -1.46 -17.59 -4.29
CA ARG A 67 -0.37 -16.67 -3.92
C ARG A 67 -0.33 -15.34 -4.70
N ASN A 68 -1.27 -15.10 -5.62
CA ASN A 68 -1.32 -13.88 -6.41
C ASN A 68 -1.53 -12.64 -5.52
N ARG A 69 -0.73 -11.58 -5.75
CA ARG A 69 -0.74 -10.35 -4.96
C ARG A 69 -2.05 -9.54 -5.05
N HIS A 70 -2.89 -9.84 -6.04
CA HIS A 70 -4.18 -9.20 -6.27
C HIS A 70 -5.36 -10.00 -5.68
N CYS A 71 -5.12 -11.20 -5.13
CA CYS A 71 -6.18 -12.05 -4.58
C CYS A 71 -6.59 -11.62 -3.16
N PRO A 72 -7.85 -11.20 -2.92
CA PRO A 72 -8.31 -10.79 -1.59
C PRO A 72 -8.16 -11.88 -0.51
N LYS A 73 -8.23 -13.17 -0.90
CA LYS A 73 -8.05 -14.32 0.01
C LYS A 73 -6.61 -14.50 0.46
N CYS A 74 -5.65 -14.34 -0.46
CA CYS A 74 -4.24 -14.65 -0.19
C CYS A 74 -3.53 -13.56 0.62
N GLN A 75 -3.99 -12.32 0.51
CA GLN A 75 -3.26 -11.19 1.05
C GLN A 75 -3.22 -11.16 2.58
N GLY A 76 -4.24 -11.68 3.28
CA GLY A 76 -4.27 -11.67 4.75
C GLY A 76 -3.14 -12.47 5.42
N SER A 77 -2.79 -13.64 4.89
CA SER A 77 -1.66 -14.44 5.41
C SER A 77 -0.31 -13.89 4.96
N GLN A 78 -0.22 -13.34 3.74
CA GLN A 78 1.00 -12.67 3.27
C GLN A 78 1.30 -11.41 4.07
N ALA A 79 0.26 -10.63 4.41
CA ALA A 79 0.38 -9.44 5.25
C ALA A 79 0.97 -9.76 6.62
N ARG A 80 0.51 -10.83 7.27
CA ARG A 80 0.99 -11.28 8.58
C ARG A 80 2.47 -11.66 8.52
N ARG A 81 2.85 -12.60 7.64
CA ARG A 81 4.27 -12.98 7.48
C ARG A 81 5.18 -11.81 7.16
N TRP A 82 4.72 -10.90 6.29
CA TRP A 82 5.48 -9.71 5.97
C TRP A 82 5.60 -8.77 7.17
N LEU A 83 4.57 -8.62 7.98
CA LEU A 83 4.61 -7.84 9.22
C LEU A 83 5.58 -8.43 10.25
N ASP A 84 5.51 -9.74 10.48
CA ASP A 84 6.36 -10.42 11.46
C ASP A 84 7.84 -10.15 11.13
N ALA A 85 8.18 -10.22 9.85
CA ALA A 85 9.53 -9.90 9.36
C ALA A 85 9.91 -8.40 9.44
N ARG A 86 8.94 -7.47 9.54
CA ARG A 86 9.22 -6.02 9.66
C ARG A 86 9.17 -5.53 11.11
N GLN A 87 8.52 -6.25 12.01
CA GLN A 87 8.47 -5.91 13.42
C GLN A 87 9.87 -5.83 14.02
N THR A 88 10.75 -6.76 13.65
CA THR A 88 12.16 -6.77 14.08
C THR A 88 12.99 -5.64 13.48
N GLU A 89 12.47 -4.85 12.55
CA GLU A 89 13.13 -3.71 11.93
C GLU A 89 12.66 -2.36 12.49
N LEU A 90 11.66 -2.35 13.38
CA LEU A 90 11.18 -1.12 13.99
C LEU A 90 12.21 -0.59 14.99
N LEU A 91 12.29 0.73 15.05
CA LEU A 91 13.06 1.52 16.00
C LEU A 91 12.12 1.98 17.13
N PRO A 92 12.62 2.20 18.36
CA PRO A 92 11.82 2.68 19.49
C PRO A 92 11.55 4.19 19.37
N VAL A 93 10.96 4.61 18.25
CA VAL A 93 10.61 6.01 17.96
C VAL A 93 9.19 6.10 17.46
N ASP A 94 8.64 7.31 17.50
CA ASP A 94 7.40 7.64 16.80
C ASP A 94 7.53 7.39 15.29
N TYR A 95 6.43 7.08 14.63
CA TYR A 95 6.39 6.88 13.18
C TYR A 95 5.32 7.73 12.54
N TYR A 96 5.67 8.38 11.44
CA TYR A 96 4.79 9.24 10.68
C TYR A 96 4.23 8.54 9.46
N HIS A 97 2.93 8.75 9.21
CA HIS A 97 2.28 8.32 7.98
C HIS A 97 2.14 9.49 7.02
N VAL A 98 2.89 9.44 5.93
CA VAL A 98 2.81 10.42 4.85
C VAL A 98 2.03 9.87 3.65
N VAL A 99 1.30 10.73 2.95
CA VAL A 99 0.58 10.38 1.71
C VAL A 99 0.91 11.40 0.64
N PHE A 100 1.26 10.92 -0.55
CA PHE A 100 1.46 11.72 -1.74
C PHE A 100 0.48 11.24 -2.81
N THR A 101 -0.40 12.13 -3.26
CA THR A 101 -1.49 11.80 -4.19
C THR A 101 -1.31 12.56 -5.50
N LEU A 102 -1.48 11.86 -6.63
CA LEU A 102 -1.47 12.50 -7.94
C LEU A 102 -2.78 13.26 -8.19
N PRO A 103 -2.73 14.44 -8.85
CA PRO A 103 -3.94 15.13 -9.28
C PRO A 103 -4.69 14.29 -10.33
N ALA A 104 -6.01 14.47 -10.40
CA ALA A 104 -6.88 13.62 -11.23
C ALA A 104 -6.46 13.54 -12.71
N PRO A 105 -6.04 14.63 -13.40
CA PRO A 105 -5.57 14.54 -14.79
C PRO A 105 -4.35 13.62 -14.97
N ILE A 106 -3.34 13.71 -14.08
CA ILE A 106 -2.19 12.81 -14.12
C ILE A 106 -2.60 11.39 -13.74
N GLY A 107 -3.56 11.24 -12.82
CA GLY A 107 -4.18 9.96 -12.51
C GLY A 107 -4.77 9.28 -13.74
N ALA A 108 -5.51 10.02 -14.57
CA ALA A 108 -6.09 9.52 -15.82
C ALA A 108 -4.99 9.06 -16.80
N LEU A 109 -3.94 9.87 -16.99
CA LEU A 109 -2.79 9.49 -17.82
C LEU A 109 -2.06 8.24 -17.30
N ALA A 110 -2.05 8.03 -15.99
CA ALA A 110 -1.43 6.86 -15.37
C ALA A 110 -2.16 5.54 -15.69
N TYR A 111 -3.40 5.58 -16.17
CA TYR A 111 -4.12 4.37 -16.56
C TYR A 111 -3.41 3.61 -17.69
N THR A 112 -2.99 4.32 -18.74
CA THR A 112 -2.27 3.77 -19.89
C THR A 112 -0.76 3.71 -19.64
N ASN A 113 -0.24 4.57 -18.74
CA ASN A 113 1.19 4.69 -18.45
C ASN A 113 1.60 4.17 -17.06
N LYS A 114 0.93 3.13 -16.55
CA LYS A 114 1.08 2.64 -15.16
C LYS A 114 2.53 2.49 -14.71
N ALA A 115 3.36 1.81 -15.50
CA ALA A 115 4.74 1.51 -15.10
C ALA A 115 5.58 2.78 -14.94
N VAL A 116 5.48 3.70 -15.90
CA VAL A 116 6.23 4.97 -15.91
C VAL A 116 5.72 5.87 -14.79
N ILE A 117 4.42 6.17 -14.78
CA ILE A 117 3.85 7.13 -13.82
C ILE A 117 3.99 6.67 -12.37
N TYR A 118 3.76 5.38 -12.08
CA TYR A 118 3.94 4.89 -10.72
C TYR A 118 5.41 4.87 -10.29
N ARG A 119 6.36 4.66 -11.22
CA ARG A 119 7.80 4.80 -10.93
C ARG A 119 8.15 6.25 -10.59
N LEU A 120 7.67 7.21 -11.38
CA LEU A 120 7.87 8.64 -11.11
C LEU A 120 7.28 9.05 -9.77
N LEU A 121 6.09 8.54 -9.43
CA LEU A 121 5.44 8.80 -8.14
C LEU A 121 6.31 8.35 -6.96
N PHE A 122 6.89 7.16 -7.04
CA PHE A 122 7.83 6.68 -6.01
C PHE A 122 9.09 7.55 -5.92
N GLN A 123 9.72 7.85 -7.07
CA GLN A 123 10.97 8.61 -7.12
C GLN A 123 10.79 10.02 -6.57
N ALA A 124 9.80 10.76 -7.07
CA ALA A 124 9.51 12.10 -6.60
C ALA A 124 9.11 12.13 -5.12
N THR A 125 8.35 11.13 -4.64
CA THR A 125 8.01 11.02 -3.20
C THR A 125 9.27 10.82 -2.34
N ALA A 126 10.11 9.85 -2.69
CA ALA A 126 11.31 9.53 -1.91
C ALA A 126 12.30 10.70 -1.91
N GLU A 127 12.56 11.29 -3.08
CA GLU A 127 13.46 12.43 -3.21
C GLU A 127 12.95 13.65 -2.45
N THR A 128 11.65 13.95 -2.52
CA THR A 128 11.07 15.05 -1.73
C THR A 128 11.32 14.88 -0.24
N LEU A 129 11.07 13.68 0.28
CA LEU A 129 11.26 13.39 1.71
C LEU A 129 12.73 13.46 2.11
N LEU A 130 13.62 12.85 1.32
CA LEU A 130 15.06 12.84 1.60
C LEU A 130 15.65 14.25 1.56
N THR A 131 15.32 15.05 0.54
CA THR A 131 15.83 16.40 0.36
C THR A 131 15.38 17.33 1.49
N ILE A 132 14.09 17.35 1.80
CA ILE A 132 13.56 18.24 2.85
C ILE A 132 14.00 17.79 4.25
N ALA A 133 14.15 16.49 4.49
CA ALA A 133 14.66 16.00 5.76
C ALA A 133 16.15 16.32 5.96
N ALA A 134 16.96 16.31 4.90
CA ALA A 134 18.38 16.60 4.98
C ALA A 134 18.68 18.09 5.25
N ASP A 135 17.77 19.00 4.91
CA ASP A 135 17.94 20.44 5.16
C ASP A 135 17.94 20.76 6.66
N PRO A 136 19.03 21.34 7.22
CA PRO A 136 19.11 21.76 8.62
C PRO A 136 18.06 22.79 9.05
N LYS A 137 17.49 23.56 8.11
CA LYS A 137 16.36 24.47 8.38
C LYS A 137 15.06 23.72 8.70
N HIS A 138 15.03 22.43 8.41
CA HIS A 138 13.91 21.54 8.67
C HIS A 138 14.26 20.48 9.71
N LEU A 139 14.91 19.39 9.31
CA LEU A 139 15.29 18.31 10.21
C LEU A 139 16.81 18.12 10.31
N GLY A 140 17.56 18.30 9.21
CA GLY A 140 19.00 18.10 9.19
C GLY A 140 19.41 16.63 9.37
N ALA A 141 18.61 15.68 8.88
CA ALA A 141 18.82 14.26 9.11
C ALA A 141 18.63 13.40 7.86
N ARG A 142 19.42 12.33 7.78
CA ARG A 142 19.25 11.21 6.86
C ARG A 142 18.14 10.31 7.38
N ILE A 143 16.93 10.44 6.84
CA ILE A 143 15.78 9.61 7.21
C ILE A 143 15.71 8.32 6.41
N GLY A 144 14.89 7.37 6.88
CA GLY A 144 14.50 6.19 6.10
C GLY A 144 12.99 6.12 5.94
N MET A 145 12.50 5.45 4.91
CA MET A 145 11.07 5.32 4.69
C MET A 145 10.70 4.03 3.96
N LEU A 146 9.51 3.53 4.25
CA LEU A 146 8.87 2.47 3.49
C LEU A 146 7.66 3.06 2.75
N LEU A 147 7.71 3.02 1.42
CA LEU A 147 6.67 3.52 0.54
C LEU A 147 5.84 2.38 -0.03
N VAL A 148 4.52 2.57 -0.08
CA VAL A 148 3.53 1.60 -0.57
C VAL A 148 2.59 2.27 -1.57
N LEU A 149 2.56 1.77 -2.80
CA LEU A 149 1.65 2.25 -3.85
C LEU A 149 0.25 1.70 -3.65
N HIS A 150 -0.73 2.61 -3.66
CA HIS A 150 -2.16 2.32 -3.78
C HIS A 150 -2.68 2.97 -5.06
N THR A 151 -3.60 2.31 -5.75
CA THR A 151 -4.15 2.82 -7.02
C THR A 151 -5.66 2.99 -6.99
N TRP A 152 -6.30 2.86 -5.82
CA TRP A 152 -7.75 2.86 -5.67
C TRP A 152 -8.25 3.74 -4.52
N GLY A 153 -9.42 4.34 -4.71
CA GLY A 153 -10.24 4.87 -3.62
C GLY A 153 -11.14 3.79 -3.01
N SER A 154 -11.94 4.13 -1.99
CA SER A 154 -12.87 3.15 -1.41
C SER A 154 -13.88 2.66 -2.44
N ALA A 155 -14.31 3.49 -3.40
CA ALA A 155 -15.23 3.09 -4.46
C ALA A 155 -14.58 2.27 -5.60
N MET A 156 -13.32 1.83 -5.43
CA MET A 156 -12.48 1.22 -6.48
C MET A 156 -12.29 2.10 -7.71
N THR A 157 -12.44 3.41 -7.56
CA THR A 157 -12.06 4.37 -8.59
C THR A 157 -10.54 4.52 -8.63
N HIS A 158 -10.00 4.77 -9.82
CA HIS A 158 -8.56 4.97 -9.98
C HIS A 158 -8.09 6.21 -9.22
N HIS A 159 -7.16 5.98 -8.29
CA HIS A 159 -6.65 7.03 -7.41
C HIS A 159 -5.22 6.67 -7.01
N PRO A 160 -4.23 6.89 -7.87
CA PRO A 160 -2.83 6.57 -7.58
C PRO A 160 -2.25 7.50 -6.51
N HIS A 161 -1.77 6.88 -5.43
CA HIS A 161 -1.12 7.56 -4.32
C HIS A 161 -0.11 6.63 -3.64
N VAL A 162 0.87 7.21 -2.96
CA VAL A 162 1.84 6.46 -2.16
C VAL A 162 1.62 6.78 -0.69
N HIS A 163 1.51 5.73 0.12
CA HIS A 163 1.63 5.81 1.57
C HIS A 163 3.09 5.62 1.97
N GLY A 164 3.65 6.51 2.77
CA GLY A 164 4.97 6.37 3.38
C GLY A 164 4.88 6.17 4.88
N ILE A 165 5.71 5.27 5.40
CA ILE A 165 5.95 5.11 6.83
C ILE A 165 7.39 5.49 7.11
N VAL A 166 7.56 6.49 7.96
CA VAL A 166 8.83 7.17 8.21
C VAL A 166 9.08 7.17 9.73
N PRO A 167 10.24 6.71 10.23
CA PRO A 167 10.63 6.93 11.62
C PRO A 167 10.66 8.43 11.93
N GLY A 168 10.37 8.79 13.18
CA GLY A 168 10.31 10.16 13.69
C GLY A 168 11.69 10.75 13.94
N GLY A 169 12.56 10.65 12.95
CA GLY A 169 13.94 11.10 12.99
C GLY A 169 14.79 10.35 11.99
N GLY A 170 16.08 10.66 12.01
CA GLY A 170 17.09 10.02 11.18
C GLY A 170 18.48 10.14 11.78
N LEU A 171 19.47 9.61 11.07
CA LEU A 171 20.87 9.81 11.44
C LEU A 171 21.32 11.21 11.05
N SER A 172 22.16 11.85 11.86
CA SER A 172 22.88 13.05 11.46
C SER A 172 23.70 12.79 10.18
N PRO A 173 24.10 13.84 9.43
CA PRO A 173 24.88 13.65 8.20
C PRO A 173 26.16 12.82 8.40
N ASP A 174 26.85 13.05 9.51
CA ASP A 174 28.04 12.31 9.97
C ASP A 174 27.74 10.90 10.52
N GLY A 175 26.47 10.54 10.71
CA GLY A 175 26.04 9.24 11.25
C GLY A 175 26.28 9.05 12.75
N GLN A 176 26.72 10.08 13.48
CA GLN A 176 27.13 9.96 14.88
C GLN A 176 26.01 10.22 15.89
N ARG A 177 24.87 10.78 15.47
CA ARG A 177 23.74 11.13 16.35
C ARG A 177 22.42 10.76 15.72
N TRP A 178 21.44 10.44 16.56
CA TRP A 178 20.05 10.42 16.15
C TRP A 178 19.45 11.82 16.25
N VAL A 179 18.90 12.31 15.14
CA VAL A 179 18.20 13.60 15.08
C VAL A 179 16.71 13.32 15.06
N ALA A 180 16.06 13.53 16.20
CA ALA A 180 14.63 13.30 16.38
C ALA A 180 13.80 14.42 15.75
N CYS A 181 12.62 14.06 15.23
CA CYS A 181 11.60 15.03 14.88
C CYS A 181 11.04 15.72 16.13
N LYS A 182 10.49 16.93 15.96
CA LYS A 182 9.75 17.60 17.04
C LYS A 182 8.50 16.78 17.41
N PRO A 183 8.07 16.76 18.68
CA PRO A 183 6.88 16.02 19.09
C PRO A 183 5.66 16.37 18.24
N GLY A 184 5.01 15.35 17.66
CA GLY A 184 3.82 15.50 16.83
C GLY A 184 4.01 16.20 15.48
N PHE A 185 5.25 16.53 15.10
CA PHE A 185 5.57 17.25 13.87
C PHE A 185 6.71 16.57 13.10
N PHE A 186 6.46 16.26 11.83
CA PHE A 186 7.46 15.66 10.95
C PHE A 186 8.17 16.72 10.10
N LEU A 187 7.57 17.11 8.97
CA LEU A 187 8.08 18.11 8.03
C LEU A 187 6.94 19.00 7.55
N PRO A 188 7.22 20.25 7.10
CA PRO A 188 6.17 21.16 6.63
C PRO A 188 5.50 20.64 5.35
N VAL A 189 4.23 20.26 5.43
CA VAL A 189 3.48 19.67 4.31
C VAL A 189 3.42 20.57 3.07
N ARG A 190 3.33 21.90 3.26
CA ARG A 190 3.36 22.86 2.13
C ARG A 190 4.68 22.83 1.37
N VAL A 191 5.81 22.66 2.07
CA VAL A 191 7.14 22.57 1.45
C VAL A 191 7.26 21.24 0.71
N LEU A 192 6.85 20.13 1.34
CA LEU A 192 6.80 18.82 0.70
C LEU A 192 5.95 18.83 -0.58
N SER A 193 4.75 19.40 -0.53
CA SER A 193 3.84 19.47 -1.68
C SER A 193 4.45 20.22 -2.86
N ARG A 194 5.06 21.39 -2.61
CA ARG A 194 5.67 22.22 -3.66
C ARG A 194 6.87 21.53 -4.32
N LEU A 195 7.76 20.92 -3.52
CA LEU A 195 8.90 20.20 -4.07
C LEU A 195 8.45 18.94 -4.83
N PHE A 196 7.52 18.17 -4.26
CA PHE A 196 6.96 16.98 -4.92
C PHE A 196 6.34 17.31 -6.26
N ARG A 197 5.51 18.37 -6.34
CA ARG A 197 4.93 18.86 -7.58
C ARG A 197 6.02 19.17 -8.60
N ARG A 198 7.04 19.94 -8.22
CA ARG A 198 8.14 20.30 -9.12
C ARG A 198 8.85 19.06 -9.66
N LEU A 199 9.36 18.20 -8.77
CA LEU A 199 10.11 17.01 -9.14
C LEU A 199 9.29 16.05 -9.99
N PHE A 200 8.00 15.86 -9.67
CA PHE A 200 7.15 15.00 -10.45
C PHE A 200 6.93 15.54 -11.87
N LEU A 201 6.64 16.84 -12.01
CA LEU A 201 6.40 17.46 -13.31
C LEU A 201 7.67 17.48 -14.17
N GLU A 202 8.84 17.77 -13.60
CA GLU A 202 10.13 17.69 -14.29
C GLU A 202 10.38 16.29 -14.87
N ARG A 203 10.20 15.26 -14.04
CA ARG A 203 10.38 13.86 -14.45
C ARG A 203 9.31 13.41 -15.46
N LEU A 204 8.10 13.95 -15.38
CA LEU A 204 7.05 13.67 -16.34
C LEU A 204 7.36 14.30 -17.71
N THR A 205 7.86 15.53 -17.74
CA THR A 205 8.35 16.19 -18.95
C THR A 205 9.54 15.44 -19.56
N GLU A 206 10.47 14.95 -18.74
CA GLU A 206 11.59 14.11 -19.20
C GLU A 206 11.09 12.78 -19.81
N ALA A 207 10.15 12.10 -19.15
CA ALA A 207 9.56 10.88 -19.67
C ALA A 207 8.82 11.10 -21.01
N TYR A 208 8.17 12.27 -21.16
CA TYR A 208 7.56 12.70 -22.41
C TYR A 208 8.62 12.88 -23.52
N GLY A 209 9.66 13.69 -23.26
CA GLY A 209 10.72 13.95 -24.24
C GLY A 209 11.49 12.70 -24.67
N ASN A 210 11.57 11.70 -23.78
CA ASN A 210 12.17 10.40 -24.07
C ASN A 210 11.23 9.39 -24.75
N GLY A 211 10.03 9.81 -25.17
CA GLY A 211 9.06 8.94 -25.86
C GLY A 211 8.54 7.78 -25.01
N GLN A 212 8.55 7.91 -23.68
CA GLN A 212 8.16 6.82 -22.75
C GLN A 212 6.66 6.79 -22.45
N LEU A 213 5.91 7.80 -22.89
CA LEU A 213 4.48 7.94 -22.65
C LEU A 213 3.68 7.51 -23.87
N GLN A 214 2.58 6.82 -23.62
CA GLN A 214 1.63 6.38 -24.62
C GLN A 214 0.29 7.10 -24.41
N PHE A 215 -0.29 7.56 -25.51
CA PHE A 215 -1.48 8.39 -25.51
C PHE A 215 -2.59 7.72 -26.32
N PHE A 216 -3.78 7.64 -25.73
CA PHE A 216 -4.94 6.95 -26.31
C PHE A 216 -6.23 7.71 -25.97
N GLY A 217 -7.27 7.53 -26.79
CA GLY A 217 -8.57 8.17 -26.61
C GLY A 217 -8.45 9.69 -26.51
N GLU A 218 -9.04 10.27 -25.47
CA GLU A 218 -9.00 11.72 -25.21
C GLU A 218 -7.59 12.30 -25.03
N HIS A 219 -6.59 11.46 -24.74
CA HIS A 219 -5.22 11.90 -24.55
C HIS A 219 -4.38 11.89 -25.83
N VAL A 220 -4.88 11.39 -26.98
CA VAL A 220 -4.12 11.37 -28.25
C VAL A 220 -3.48 12.73 -28.61
N PRO A 221 -4.17 13.89 -28.45
CA PRO A 221 -3.57 15.19 -28.73
C PRO A 221 -2.30 15.49 -27.90
N LEU A 222 -2.13 14.85 -26.73
CA LEU A 222 -0.95 15.04 -25.89
C LEU A 222 0.34 14.45 -26.47
N ALA A 223 0.29 13.78 -27.62
CA ALA A 223 1.48 13.40 -28.37
C ALA A 223 2.15 14.60 -29.07
N ASP A 224 1.43 15.72 -29.24
CA ASP A 224 2.01 16.99 -29.67
C ASP A 224 2.64 17.73 -28.49
N ALA A 225 3.82 18.31 -28.71
CA ALA A 225 4.59 18.95 -27.64
C ALA A 225 3.93 20.20 -27.06
N ASN A 226 3.24 20.99 -27.89
CA ASN A 226 2.55 22.19 -27.45
C ASN A 226 1.30 21.81 -26.64
N ALA A 227 0.50 20.86 -27.16
CA ALA A 227 -0.66 20.34 -26.45
C ALA A 227 -0.28 19.71 -25.09
N PHE A 228 0.83 18.97 -25.03
CA PHE A 228 1.34 18.42 -23.76
C PHE A 228 1.75 19.52 -22.78
N ALA A 229 2.46 20.55 -23.25
CA ALA A 229 2.90 21.67 -22.42
C ALA A 229 1.72 22.47 -21.86
N GLU A 230 0.70 22.75 -22.70
CA GLU A 230 -0.55 23.40 -22.31
C GLU A 230 -1.33 22.59 -21.30
N TRP A 231 -1.46 21.27 -21.51
CA TRP A 231 -2.11 20.36 -20.56
C TRP A 231 -1.40 20.34 -19.20
N LEU A 232 -0.06 20.42 -19.19
CA LEU A 232 0.74 20.40 -17.97
C LEU A 232 0.70 21.74 -17.21
N ALA A 233 0.47 22.86 -17.90
CA ALA A 233 0.57 24.20 -17.32
C ALA A 233 -0.33 24.43 -16.09
N PRO A 234 -1.63 24.07 -16.09
CA PRO A 234 -2.49 24.19 -14.90
C PRO A 234 -1.98 23.39 -13.69
N MET A 235 -1.23 22.31 -13.92
CA MET A 235 -0.74 21.43 -12.86
C MET A 235 0.46 22.03 -12.11
N ARG A 236 1.15 22.99 -12.72
CA ARG A 236 2.26 23.75 -12.11
C ARG A 236 1.77 24.72 -11.05
N SER A 237 0.58 25.29 -11.24
CA SER A 237 -0.04 26.25 -10.31
C SER A 237 -1.00 25.59 -9.32
N ALA A 238 -1.59 24.43 -9.66
CA ALA A 238 -2.49 23.71 -8.77
C ALA A 238 -1.83 23.30 -7.44
N GLU A 239 -2.62 23.26 -6.37
CA GLU A 239 -2.21 22.70 -5.08
C GLU A 239 -2.27 21.16 -5.11
N TRP A 240 -1.16 20.53 -4.73
CA TRP A 240 -1.04 19.08 -4.71
C TRP A 240 -1.27 18.53 -3.30
N VAL A 241 -2.00 17.42 -3.21
CA VAL A 241 -2.37 16.84 -1.92
C VAL A 241 -1.22 15.99 -1.40
N VAL A 242 -0.52 16.54 -0.41
CA VAL A 242 0.39 15.81 0.47
C VAL A 242 -0.18 15.88 1.88
N TYR A 243 -0.03 14.80 2.64
CA TYR A 243 -0.47 14.76 4.02
C TYR A 243 0.56 14.05 4.89
N ALA A 244 0.74 14.54 6.12
CA ALA A 244 1.52 13.89 7.15
C ALA A 244 0.65 13.75 8.41
N LYS A 245 0.28 12.51 8.77
CA LYS A 245 -0.44 12.23 10.02
C LYS A 245 0.48 12.33 11.21
N ARG A 246 -0.09 12.75 12.35
CA ARG A 246 0.51 12.60 13.68
C ARG A 246 0.97 11.17 13.90
N PRO A 247 2.02 10.99 14.73
CA PRO A 247 2.69 9.73 14.84
C PRO A 247 1.77 8.63 15.38
N PHE A 248 2.04 7.39 14.97
CA PHE A 248 1.43 6.23 15.59
C PHE A 248 1.81 6.16 17.06
N ALA A 249 0.91 5.65 17.91
CA ALA A 249 1.18 5.41 19.34
C ALA A 249 2.12 4.20 19.56
N GLY A 250 3.28 4.22 18.90
CA GLY A 250 4.34 3.21 18.99
C GLY A 250 4.34 2.09 17.93
N PRO A 251 5.34 1.19 17.99
CA PRO A 251 5.61 0.15 16.98
C PRO A 251 4.43 -0.78 16.67
N ALA A 252 3.64 -1.18 17.67
CA ALA A 252 2.48 -2.06 17.47
C ALA A 252 1.39 -1.39 16.58
N ALA A 253 1.16 -0.09 16.79
CA ALA A 253 0.23 0.68 15.96
C ALA A 253 0.75 0.84 14.52
N VAL A 254 2.07 0.93 14.34
CA VAL A 254 2.72 0.92 13.01
C VAL A 254 2.49 -0.42 12.31
N LEU A 255 2.62 -1.55 13.00
CA LEU A 255 2.38 -2.88 12.43
C LEU A 255 0.92 -3.10 12.05
N ALA A 256 0.00 -2.76 12.95
CA ALA A 256 -1.44 -2.79 12.66
C ALA A 256 -1.80 -1.86 11.49
N TYR A 257 -1.09 -0.74 11.35
CA TYR A 257 -1.21 0.10 10.16
C TYR A 257 -0.64 -0.60 8.92
N LEU A 258 0.63 -1.01 8.94
CA LEU A 258 1.32 -1.61 7.81
C LEU A 258 0.59 -2.83 7.24
N SER A 259 0.01 -3.72 8.06
CA SER A 259 -0.80 -4.86 7.56
C SER A 259 -1.96 -4.40 6.69
N ARG A 260 -2.65 -3.34 7.14
CA ARG A 260 -3.81 -2.80 6.43
C ARG A 260 -3.44 -2.14 5.12
N TYR A 261 -2.23 -1.63 4.93
CA TYR A 261 -1.90 -0.88 3.70
C TYR A 261 -0.96 -1.64 2.76
N THR A 262 -0.06 -2.48 3.25
CA THR A 262 0.97 -3.14 2.42
C THR A 262 0.41 -4.22 1.50
N HIS A 263 -0.65 -4.90 1.94
CA HIS A 263 -1.22 -6.07 1.27
C HIS A 263 -2.68 -5.90 0.88
N ARG A 264 -3.24 -4.69 0.97
CA ARG A 264 -4.59 -4.46 0.46
C ARG A 264 -4.64 -4.60 -1.06
N VAL A 265 -5.82 -5.01 -1.51
CA VAL A 265 -6.25 -5.01 -2.90
C VAL A 265 -7.43 -4.04 -3.02
N ALA A 266 -7.90 -3.80 -4.25
CA ALA A 266 -8.98 -2.86 -4.55
C ALA A 266 -10.19 -3.00 -3.61
N ILE A 267 -10.55 -4.25 -3.27
CA ILE A 267 -11.65 -4.57 -2.37
C ILE A 267 -11.38 -5.86 -1.58
N SER A 268 -11.71 -5.86 -0.29
CA SER A 268 -11.74 -7.07 0.53
C SER A 268 -13.08 -7.79 0.39
N ASN A 269 -13.10 -9.13 0.43
CA ASN A 269 -14.35 -9.91 0.38
C ASN A 269 -15.38 -9.47 1.44
N GLN A 270 -14.94 -9.05 2.63
CA GLN A 270 -15.82 -8.51 3.69
C GLN A 270 -16.64 -7.28 3.27
N ARG A 271 -16.26 -6.58 2.19
CA ARG A 271 -17.00 -5.42 1.70
C ARG A 271 -18.09 -5.80 0.72
N LEU A 272 -18.05 -7.00 0.15
CA LEU A 272 -19.11 -7.50 -0.74
C LEU A 272 -20.36 -7.80 0.10
N VAL A 273 -21.52 -7.39 -0.41
CA VAL A 273 -22.81 -7.51 0.28
C VAL A 273 -23.68 -8.54 -0.42
N SER A 274 -23.88 -8.38 -1.72
CA SER A 274 -24.70 -9.25 -2.56
C SER A 274 -24.20 -9.23 -4.00
N MET A 275 -24.62 -10.26 -4.74
CA MET A 275 -24.44 -10.38 -6.19
C MET A 275 -25.68 -11.09 -6.73
N ASP A 276 -26.19 -10.61 -7.85
CA ASP A 276 -27.22 -11.29 -8.64
C ASP A 276 -26.69 -11.62 -10.05
N GLN A 277 -27.60 -11.88 -11.00
CA GLN A 277 -27.26 -12.23 -12.38
C GLN A 277 -26.64 -11.08 -13.19
N HIS A 278 -26.72 -9.84 -12.71
CA HIS A 278 -26.27 -8.66 -13.46
C HIS A 278 -25.40 -7.72 -12.63
N GLN A 279 -25.59 -7.67 -11.31
CA GLN A 279 -25.07 -6.62 -10.45
C GLN A 279 -24.32 -7.15 -9.23
N VAL A 280 -23.43 -6.31 -8.72
CA VAL A 280 -22.65 -6.54 -7.50
C VAL A 280 -22.81 -5.34 -6.57
N THR A 281 -23.24 -5.61 -5.33
CA THR A 281 -23.35 -4.59 -4.28
C THR A 281 -22.21 -4.72 -3.28
N PHE A 282 -21.58 -3.59 -2.96
CA PHE A 282 -20.52 -3.55 -1.95
C PHE A 282 -20.53 -2.28 -1.11
N ARG A 283 -20.01 -2.40 0.12
CA ARG A 283 -19.83 -1.28 1.05
C ARG A 283 -18.63 -0.43 0.66
N TRP A 284 -18.76 0.87 0.68
CA TRP A 284 -17.70 1.85 0.46
C TRP A 284 -17.75 2.96 1.52
N LYS A 285 -16.62 3.63 1.68
CA LYS A 285 -16.47 4.78 2.57
C LYS A 285 -16.58 6.07 1.75
N ASP A 286 -17.62 6.83 2.02
CA ASP A 286 -17.78 8.20 1.58
C ASP A 286 -16.93 9.12 2.46
N TYR A 287 -15.84 9.63 1.89
CA TYR A 287 -14.91 10.50 2.61
C TYR A 287 -15.44 11.92 2.82
N ARG A 288 -16.54 12.31 2.13
CA ARG A 288 -17.19 13.61 2.33
C ARG A 288 -18.15 13.60 3.52
N ALA A 289 -18.66 12.42 3.90
CA ALA A 289 -19.53 12.25 5.06
C ALA A 289 -18.74 12.01 6.37
N LYS A 290 -19.25 12.56 7.48
CA LYS A 290 -18.67 12.41 8.83
C LYS A 290 -19.43 11.36 9.64
N GLY A 291 -18.78 10.79 10.67
CA GLY A 291 -19.44 9.85 11.59
C GLY A 291 -19.83 8.50 10.96
N ARG A 292 -20.91 7.89 11.47
CA ARG A 292 -21.34 6.54 11.07
C ARG A 292 -21.95 6.49 9.65
N THR A 293 -22.49 7.61 9.16
CA THR A 293 -23.10 7.74 7.82
C THR A 293 -22.09 7.71 6.67
N ARG A 294 -20.79 7.70 6.99
CA ARG A 294 -19.71 7.60 6.01
C ARG A 294 -19.60 6.23 5.35
N TYR A 295 -20.20 5.18 5.91
CA TYR A 295 -20.20 3.85 5.29
C TYR A 295 -21.51 3.66 4.55
N LYS A 296 -21.44 3.56 3.23
CA LYS A 296 -22.57 3.44 2.31
C LYS A 296 -22.43 2.16 1.48
N THR A 297 -23.50 1.74 0.83
CA THR A 297 -23.48 0.71 -0.21
C THR A 297 -23.49 1.37 -1.59
N MET A 298 -22.95 0.67 -2.58
CA MET A 298 -23.18 0.98 -3.99
C MET A 298 -23.36 -0.33 -4.75
N THR A 299 -24.17 -0.27 -5.80
CA THR A 299 -24.41 -1.37 -6.71
C THR A 299 -23.89 -0.96 -8.08
N LEU A 300 -23.15 -1.87 -8.73
CA LEU A 300 -22.62 -1.70 -10.07
C LEU A 300 -23.02 -2.93 -10.89
N ASP A 301 -23.13 -2.76 -12.21
CA ASP A 301 -23.12 -3.92 -13.11
C ASP A 301 -21.84 -4.73 -12.89
N ALA A 302 -21.95 -6.05 -13.05
CA ALA A 302 -20.84 -6.97 -12.81
C ALA A 302 -19.62 -6.63 -13.67
N ASP A 303 -19.86 -6.21 -14.91
CA ASP A 303 -18.84 -5.74 -15.86
C ASP A 303 -18.10 -4.50 -15.35
N GLU A 304 -18.82 -3.50 -14.86
CA GLU A 304 -18.22 -2.29 -14.28
C GLU A 304 -17.46 -2.61 -12.97
N PHE A 305 -17.98 -3.54 -12.16
CA PHE A 305 -17.26 -4.05 -10.99
C PHE A 305 -15.93 -4.71 -11.40
N MET A 306 -15.96 -5.60 -12.39
CA MET A 306 -14.77 -6.31 -12.88
C MET A 306 -13.78 -5.33 -13.52
N ARG A 307 -14.25 -4.36 -14.32
CA ARG A 307 -13.42 -3.29 -14.88
C ARG A 307 -12.71 -2.51 -13.78
N ARG A 308 -13.44 -2.04 -12.76
CA ARG A 308 -12.85 -1.33 -11.60
C ARG A 308 -11.87 -2.19 -10.83
N PHE A 309 -12.16 -3.46 -10.62
CA PHE A 309 -11.21 -4.35 -9.94
C PHE A 309 -9.91 -4.51 -10.74
N LEU A 310 -10.03 -4.80 -12.04
CA LEU A 310 -8.92 -5.11 -12.93
C LEU A 310 -8.08 -3.88 -13.29
N LEU A 311 -8.64 -2.68 -13.13
CA LEU A 311 -7.95 -1.39 -13.22
C LEU A 311 -6.70 -1.34 -12.33
N HIS A 312 -6.75 -2.02 -11.18
CA HIS A 312 -5.70 -2.01 -10.17
C HIS A 312 -4.69 -3.15 -10.31
N VAL A 313 -4.79 -3.97 -11.36
CA VAL A 313 -3.74 -4.93 -11.71
C VAL A 313 -2.49 -4.14 -12.10
N LEU A 314 -1.40 -4.41 -11.38
CA LEU A 314 -0.13 -3.73 -11.53
C LEU A 314 0.70 -4.42 -12.64
N PRO A 315 1.53 -3.67 -13.39
CA PRO A 315 2.41 -4.25 -14.39
C PRO A 315 3.27 -5.40 -13.84
N ARG A 316 3.60 -6.36 -14.69
CA ARG A 316 4.49 -7.48 -14.34
C ARG A 316 5.83 -6.94 -13.83
N GLY A 317 6.36 -7.53 -12.76
CA GLY A 317 7.63 -7.10 -12.15
C GLY A 317 7.56 -5.79 -11.35
N PHE A 318 6.44 -5.05 -11.38
CA PHE A 318 6.36 -3.78 -10.66
C PHE A 318 6.27 -3.99 -9.15
N HIS A 319 7.26 -3.52 -8.38
CA HIS A 319 7.26 -3.61 -6.93
C HIS A 319 6.34 -2.55 -6.29
N ARG A 320 5.29 -3.01 -5.58
CA ARG A 320 4.30 -2.17 -4.88
C ARG A 320 4.84 -1.55 -3.58
N ILE A 321 5.83 -2.19 -2.96
CA ILE A 321 6.43 -1.75 -1.69
C ILE A 321 7.91 -1.51 -1.95
N ARG A 322 8.43 -0.36 -1.53
CA ARG A 322 9.82 0.05 -1.74
C ARG A 322 10.36 0.74 -0.50
N ALA A 323 11.62 0.50 -0.19
CA ALA A 323 12.28 1.14 0.94
C ALA A 323 13.39 2.08 0.45
N TYR A 324 13.53 3.23 1.08
CA TYR A 324 14.46 4.30 0.71
C TYR A 324 15.18 4.86 1.95
N GLY A 325 16.28 5.57 1.71
CA GLY A 325 17.09 6.19 2.76
C GLY A 325 17.66 5.15 3.72
N LEU A 326 17.60 5.41 5.03
CA LEU A 326 18.09 4.48 6.06
C LEU A 326 17.49 3.07 5.96
N LEU A 327 16.29 2.92 5.38
CA LEU A 327 15.61 1.64 5.21
C LEU A 327 15.90 0.98 3.85
N ALA A 328 16.73 1.55 2.99
CA ALA A 328 17.11 0.94 1.71
C ALA A 328 17.81 -0.42 1.93
N ASN A 329 17.46 -1.43 1.13
CA ASN A 329 17.81 -2.83 1.40
C ASN A 329 19.31 -3.07 1.59
N ALA A 330 20.17 -2.42 0.80
CA ALA A 330 21.62 -2.65 0.82
C ALA A 330 22.27 -2.29 2.17
N GLU A 331 21.85 -1.17 2.77
CA GLU A 331 22.45 -0.64 4.00
C GLU A 331 21.55 -0.81 5.23
N ARG A 332 20.31 -1.31 5.05
CA ARG A 332 19.28 -1.35 6.11
C ARG A 332 19.82 -1.95 7.41
N LYS A 333 20.50 -3.09 7.34
CA LYS A 333 20.96 -3.80 8.54
C LYS A 333 21.97 -2.95 9.33
N ALA A 334 22.93 -2.35 8.64
CA ALA A 334 23.94 -1.48 9.25
C ALA A 334 23.28 -0.21 9.81
N ASN A 335 22.46 0.48 9.02
CA ASN A 335 21.78 1.71 9.43
C ASN A 335 20.87 1.50 10.65
N LEU A 336 20.12 0.39 10.71
CA LEU A 336 19.28 0.07 11.86
C LEU A 336 20.11 -0.28 13.11
N ALA A 337 21.25 -0.95 12.96
CA ALA A 337 22.15 -1.22 14.08
C ALA A 337 22.72 0.08 14.65
N THR A 338 23.23 0.98 13.80
CA THR A 338 23.71 2.30 14.21
C THR A 338 22.61 3.12 14.89
N ALA A 339 21.42 3.20 14.29
CA ALA A 339 20.30 3.93 14.88
C ALA A 339 19.91 3.38 16.26
N ARG A 340 19.91 2.06 16.45
CA ARG A 340 19.63 1.44 17.76
C ARG A 340 20.70 1.77 18.79
N ALA A 341 21.97 1.68 18.42
CA ALA A 341 23.07 2.02 19.33
C ALA A 341 22.93 3.47 19.83
N LEU A 342 22.63 4.40 18.93
CA LEU A 342 22.44 5.82 19.26
C LEU A 342 21.16 6.10 20.05
N LEU A 343 20.08 5.36 19.82
CA LEU A 343 18.82 5.50 20.55
C LEU A 343 18.85 4.85 21.95
N THR A 344 19.77 3.91 22.18
CA THR A 344 19.93 3.24 23.48
C THR A 344 20.90 4.00 24.40
N GLN A 345 21.71 4.92 23.85
CA GLN A 345 22.51 5.83 24.64
C GLN A 345 21.59 6.86 25.33
N PRO A 346 21.74 7.12 26.64
CA PRO A 346 20.97 8.15 27.32
C PRO A 346 21.23 9.50 26.63
N ALA A 347 20.15 10.19 26.28
CA ALA A 347 20.23 11.55 25.77
C ALA A 347 20.99 12.45 26.77
N PRO A 348 21.68 13.52 26.33
CA PRO A 348 22.21 14.52 27.24
C PRO A 348 21.07 15.03 28.16
N PRO A 349 21.31 15.20 29.46
CA PRO A 349 20.24 15.40 30.42
C PRO A 349 19.51 16.72 30.16
N VAL A 350 18.20 16.61 29.89
CA VAL A 350 17.22 17.68 30.14
C VAL A 350 16.42 17.22 31.35
N ALA A 351 16.34 18.08 32.37
CA ALA A 351 15.85 17.77 33.71
C ALA A 351 14.51 17.00 33.73
N SER A 352 14.48 15.91 34.50
CA SER A 352 13.35 14.98 34.64
C SER A 352 12.83 14.93 36.08
N GLU A 353 11.52 14.72 36.23
CA GLU A 353 10.90 14.14 37.44
C GLU A 353 10.58 12.65 37.21
N PRO A 354 10.54 11.80 38.26
CA PRO A 354 10.60 10.34 38.12
C PRO A 354 9.22 9.65 38.13
N VAL A 355 9.14 8.47 37.50
CA VAL A 355 8.03 7.50 37.66
C VAL A 355 8.63 6.09 37.81
N PRO A 356 8.06 5.20 38.67
CA PRO A 356 8.70 3.94 39.06
C PRO A 356 8.31 2.72 38.22
N ASP A 357 8.92 1.60 38.63
CA ASP A 357 9.42 0.46 37.87
C ASP A 357 8.48 -0.75 37.61
N VAL A 358 8.88 -1.50 36.57
CA VAL A 358 8.81 -2.97 36.34
C VAL A 358 7.45 -3.69 36.19
N ILE A 359 7.24 -4.31 35.02
CA ILE A 359 6.45 -5.56 34.87
C ILE A 359 7.17 -6.55 33.95
N ALA A 360 7.10 -7.82 34.37
CA ALA A 360 7.78 -9.02 33.91
C ALA A 360 7.58 -9.42 32.43
N GLN A 361 8.57 -10.18 31.91
CA GLN A 361 8.56 -10.82 30.60
C GLN A 361 7.49 -11.91 30.49
N PRO A 362 6.70 -11.98 29.40
CA PRO A 362 5.89 -13.16 29.12
C PRO A 362 6.76 -14.28 28.54
N ALA A 363 6.54 -15.49 29.06
CA ALA A 363 7.12 -16.73 28.58
C ALA A 363 6.82 -16.96 27.08
N ALA A 364 7.76 -17.60 26.39
CA ALA A 364 7.63 -17.97 24.99
C ALA A 364 6.36 -18.80 24.75
N GLU A 365 5.41 -18.25 23.99
CA GLU A 365 4.23 -18.98 23.55
C GLU A 365 4.65 -20.21 22.72
N PRO A 366 4.07 -21.39 22.97
CA PRO A 366 4.29 -22.54 22.12
C PRO A 366 3.83 -22.20 20.70
N SER A 367 4.61 -22.62 19.69
CA SER A 367 4.24 -22.48 18.29
C SER A 367 2.79 -22.96 18.11
N PRO A 368 1.88 -22.11 17.61
CA PRO A 368 0.49 -22.50 17.48
C PRO A 368 0.40 -23.72 16.55
N ALA A 369 -0.40 -24.71 16.97
CA ALA A 369 -0.64 -25.91 16.19
C ALA A 369 -1.04 -25.54 14.75
N THR A 370 -0.37 -26.15 13.77
CA THR A 370 -0.64 -25.95 12.35
C THR A 370 -2.05 -26.38 11.94
N PHE A 371 -2.71 -27.19 12.79
CA PHE A 371 -4.09 -27.63 12.66
C PHE A 371 -4.69 -27.90 14.05
N VAL A 372 -5.92 -27.43 14.27
CA VAL A 372 -6.72 -27.64 15.49
C VAL A 372 -8.01 -28.31 15.02
N CYS A 373 -8.36 -29.45 15.60
CA CYS A 373 -9.53 -30.19 15.17
C CYS A 373 -10.79 -29.45 15.65
N PRO A 374 -11.77 -29.15 14.78
CA PRO A 374 -12.96 -28.41 15.20
C PRO A 374 -13.82 -29.17 16.23
N HIS A 375 -13.63 -30.50 16.35
CA HIS A 375 -14.34 -31.34 17.32
C HIS A 375 -13.59 -31.51 18.64
N CYS A 376 -12.25 -31.63 18.59
CA CYS A 376 -11.45 -32.01 19.77
C CYS A 376 -10.72 -30.83 20.42
N GLY A 377 -10.57 -29.70 19.72
CA GLY A 377 -9.61 -28.66 20.07
C GLY A 377 -8.21 -29.07 19.65
#